data_AF-A0A7Y5RCE0-F1
#
_entry.id   AF-A0A7Y5RCE0-F1
#
_cell.length_a   1.000
_cell.length_b   1.000
_cell.length_c   1.000
_cell.angle_alpha   90.00
_cell.angle_beta   90.00
_cell.angle_gamma   90.00
#
_symmetry.space_group_name_H-M   'P 1'
#
loop_
_entity.id
_entity.type
_entity.pdbx_description
1 polymer ?
#
loop_
_entity_poly.entity_id
_entity_poly.type
_entity_poly.pdbx_seq_one_letter_code
_entity_poly.pdbx_strand_id
1 'polypeptide(L)'
;ARQEFPDLDLTVRGAISIARRLQDPLSELVKVDPKAIGVGQYQHDVDQKALQESLEHTIESCVNRVGVDLNTASWTLLRYVSGISERTAQSIVSHRDNNGKFVSRQQLLEVSGVGPKTFEQAAGFLRIRGGVNPLDSTAVHPESYRVVEQIASAIGTPIEDVIKNPQLLEKVDRSRLDVGSFTLNDILEELRKPGRDPREKFVAPSFAEGVNELSDLQEGMVLEGVVTNVTKFGAFVDVGVHQDGLVHISELSNKFIKDPHEAVKTGQIVKVKVLGADEKTRRISLSIKQLEAPAGPKVKNGSATASGSAPNRPAGGAKPPAGKPRPAAPAPPQTMEEKLAALGGKWKTR
;
A
#
# COMPACT_ATOMS: atom_id res chain seq x y z
N ALA A 1 0.50 18.69 19.86
CA ALA A 1 -0.63 19.63 19.74
C ALA A 1 -0.53 20.84 20.68
N ARG A 2 -0.66 20.71 22.01
CA ARG A 2 -0.58 21.86 22.93
C ARG A 2 0.74 22.63 22.87
N GLN A 3 1.86 21.92 22.70
CA GLN A 3 3.18 22.53 22.52
C GLN A 3 3.31 23.28 21.18
N GLU A 4 2.70 22.77 20.11
CA GLU A 4 2.77 23.39 18.78
C GLU A 4 1.85 24.61 18.66
N PHE A 5 0.71 24.59 19.34
CA PHE A 5 -0.33 25.61 19.24
C PHE A 5 -0.90 25.96 20.62
N PRO A 6 -0.13 26.61 21.51
CA PRO A 6 -0.53 26.87 22.89
C PRO A 6 -1.83 27.69 22.98
N ASP A 7 -2.00 28.67 22.09
CA ASP A 7 -3.09 29.66 22.15
C ASP A 7 -4.37 29.25 21.41
N LEU A 8 -4.36 28.10 20.71
CA LEU A 8 -5.52 27.62 19.95
C LEU A 8 -6.39 26.66 20.76
N ASP A 9 -7.70 26.66 20.50
CA ASP A 9 -8.61 25.73 21.16
C ASP A 9 -8.50 24.30 20.57
N LEU A 10 -9.16 23.34 21.23
CA LEU A 10 -9.12 21.92 20.86
C LEU A 10 -9.71 21.64 19.46
N THR A 11 -10.79 22.31 19.08
CA THR A 11 -11.47 22.12 17.79
C THR A 11 -10.60 22.62 16.64
N VAL A 12 -9.99 23.81 16.78
CA VAL A 12 -9.07 24.36 15.77
C VAL A 12 -7.83 23.48 15.62
N ARG A 13 -7.26 22.99 16.73
CA ARG A 13 -6.14 22.04 16.67
C ARG A 13 -6.53 20.74 15.94
N GLY A 14 -7.75 20.26 16.14
CA GLY A 14 -8.30 19.11 15.42
C GLY A 14 -8.37 19.36 13.91
N ALA A 15 -8.90 20.51 13.50
CA ALA A 15 -8.99 20.90 12.09
C ALA A 15 -7.60 21.01 11.43
N ILE A 16 -6.61 21.58 12.13
CA ILE A 16 -5.21 21.64 11.65
C ILE A 16 -4.65 20.23 11.42
N SER A 17 -4.93 19.29 12.33
CA SER A 17 -4.44 17.91 12.18
C SER A 17 -5.08 17.20 10.98
N ILE A 18 -6.37 17.44 10.72
CA ILE A 18 -7.05 16.91 9.52
C ILE A 18 -6.39 17.44 8.24
N ALA A 19 -6.16 18.76 8.17
CA ALA A 19 -5.52 19.38 7.01
C ALA A 19 -4.10 18.86 6.78
N ARG A 20 -3.30 18.72 7.85
CA ARG A 20 -1.93 18.19 7.76
C ARG A 20 -1.89 16.70 7.39
N ARG A 21 -2.85 15.91 7.88
CA ARG A 21 -2.98 14.50 7.51
C ARG A 21 -3.28 14.34 6.01
N LEU A 22 -4.03 15.26 5.41
CA LEU A 22 -4.24 15.26 3.96
C LEU A 22 -2.95 15.57 3.18
N GLN A 23 -2.12 16.48 3.69
CA GLN A 23 -0.85 16.85 3.05
C GLN A 23 0.19 15.72 3.15
N ASP A 24 0.39 15.18 4.35
CA ASP A 24 1.30 14.06 4.60
C ASP A 24 0.79 13.22 5.78
N PRO A 25 0.06 12.13 5.50
CA PRO A 25 -0.52 11.29 6.53
C PRO A 25 0.53 10.75 7.50
N LEU A 26 1.70 10.35 6.99
CA LEU A 26 2.75 9.73 7.79
C LEU A 26 3.28 10.71 8.83
N SER A 27 3.68 11.90 8.40
CA SER A 27 4.27 12.93 9.28
C SER A 27 3.32 13.44 10.37
N GLU A 28 2.00 13.37 10.15
CA GLU A 28 1.01 13.80 11.14
C GLU A 28 0.51 12.65 12.02
N LEU A 29 0.30 11.43 11.49
CA LEU A 29 -0.18 10.28 12.27
C LEU A 29 0.83 9.83 13.33
N VAL A 30 2.14 9.94 13.06
CA VAL A 30 3.21 9.61 14.03
C VAL A 30 3.21 10.47 15.29
N LYS A 31 2.46 11.59 15.30
CA LYS A 31 2.33 12.46 16.48
C LYS A 31 1.28 11.97 17.48
N VAL A 32 0.44 11.02 17.07
CA VAL A 32 -0.64 10.46 17.88
C VAL A 32 -0.17 9.15 18.49
N ASP A 33 -0.66 8.82 19.69
CA ASP A 33 -0.45 7.48 20.25
C ASP A 33 -0.96 6.43 19.23
N PRO A 34 -0.13 5.45 18.82
CA PRO A 34 -0.53 4.45 17.84
C PRO A 34 -1.87 3.77 18.16
N LYS A 35 -2.18 3.48 19.44
CA LYS A 35 -3.45 2.86 19.84
C LYS A 35 -4.66 3.79 19.69
N ALA A 36 -4.43 5.10 19.73
CA ALA A 36 -5.48 6.10 19.60
C ALA A 36 -5.86 6.40 18.13
N ILE A 37 -5.15 5.82 17.15
CA ILE A 37 -5.48 5.98 15.72
C ILE A 37 -6.84 5.32 15.39
N GLY A 38 -7.23 4.27 16.12
CA GLY A 38 -8.50 3.58 15.89
C GLY A 38 -8.42 2.63 14.70
N VAL A 39 -7.65 1.55 14.83
CA VAL A 39 -7.32 0.65 13.71
C VAL A 39 -8.30 -0.53 13.55
N GLY A 40 -9.23 -0.71 14.49
CA GLY A 40 -10.21 -1.80 14.44
C GLY A 40 -11.33 -1.68 15.48
N GLN A 41 -12.41 -2.43 15.26
CA GLN A 41 -13.64 -2.35 16.06
C GLN A 41 -13.43 -2.74 17.54
N TYR A 42 -12.76 -3.86 17.78
CA TYR A 42 -12.53 -4.43 19.12
C TYR A 42 -11.10 -4.20 19.61
N GLN A 43 -10.45 -3.11 19.19
CA GLN A 43 -9.05 -2.83 19.54
C GLN A 43 -8.82 -2.64 21.05
N HIS A 44 -9.87 -2.38 21.82
CA HIS A 44 -9.81 -2.25 23.28
C HIS A 44 -9.90 -3.59 24.00
N ASP A 45 -10.38 -4.64 23.33
CA ASP A 45 -10.59 -5.98 23.90
C ASP A 45 -9.39 -6.90 23.72
N VAL A 46 -8.34 -6.44 23.03
CA VAL A 46 -7.09 -7.20 22.81
C VAL A 46 -6.04 -6.85 23.85
N ASP A 47 -4.97 -7.64 23.91
CA ASP A 47 -3.78 -7.33 24.71
C ASP A 47 -3.19 -5.99 24.27
N GLN A 48 -3.26 -5.00 25.16
CA GLN A 48 -2.88 -3.62 24.86
C GLN A 48 -1.38 -3.41 24.71
N LYS A 49 -0.55 -4.31 25.29
CA LYS A 49 0.90 -4.24 25.17
C LYS A 49 1.32 -4.80 23.81
N ALA A 50 0.81 -5.98 23.46
CA ALA A 50 1.07 -6.58 22.15
C ALA A 50 0.55 -5.70 21.01
N LEU A 51 -0.60 -5.05 21.19
CA LEU A 51 -1.14 -4.08 20.24
C LEU A 51 -0.19 -2.88 20.07
N GLN A 52 0.30 -2.30 21.17
CA GLN A 52 1.26 -1.19 21.12
C GLN A 52 2.52 -1.58 20.33
N GLU A 53 3.15 -2.69 20.70
CA GLU A 53 4.39 -3.16 20.08
C GLU A 53 4.21 -3.43 18.58
N SER A 54 3.08 -4.06 18.20
CA SER A 54 2.77 -4.33 16.80
C SER A 54 2.55 -3.04 15.98
N LEU A 55 1.84 -2.06 16.55
CA LEU A 55 1.60 -0.78 15.89
C LEU A 55 2.89 0.05 15.78
N GLU A 56 3.71 0.09 16.83
CA GLU A 56 5.00 0.77 16.80
C GLU A 56 5.95 0.18 15.75
N HIS A 57 6.04 -1.15 15.66
CA HIS A 57 6.83 -1.83 14.63
C HIS A 57 6.30 -1.53 13.22
N THR A 58 4.98 -1.44 13.05
CA THR A 58 4.38 -1.07 11.76
C THR A 58 4.76 0.36 11.38
N ILE A 59 4.72 1.29 12.34
CA ILE A 59 5.11 2.68 12.13
C ILE A 59 6.60 2.77 11.78
N GLU A 60 7.47 2.09 12.53
CA GLU A 60 8.91 2.02 12.25
C GLU A 60 9.16 1.51 10.82
N SER A 61 8.52 0.40 10.43
CA SER A 61 8.64 -0.14 9.08
C SER A 61 8.20 0.87 8.00
N CYS A 62 7.06 1.55 8.20
CA CYS A 62 6.58 2.57 7.27
C CYS A 62 7.54 3.77 7.18
N VAL A 63 8.02 4.29 8.31
CA VAL A 63 8.91 5.46 8.37
C VAL A 63 10.24 5.16 7.69
N ASN A 64 10.86 4.00 7.99
CA ASN A 64 12.15 3.63 7.39
C ASN A 64 12.02 3.27 5.91
N ARG A 65 10.90 2.67 5.49
CA ARG A 65 10.63 2.41 4.07
C ARG A 65 10.46 3.70 3.26
N VAL A 66 9.77 4.70 3.81
CA VAL A 66 9.61 6.01 3.16
C VAL A 66 10.89 6.82 3.23
N GLY A 67 11.62 6.74 4.34
CA GLY A 67 12.80 7.54 4.69
C GLY A 67 12.43 8.99 5.05
N VAL A 68 13.31 9.65 5.80
CA VAL A 68 13.00 10.91 6.48
C VAL A 68 14.00 12.00 6.08
N ASP A 69 13.52 13.20 5.76
CA ASP A 69 14.39 14.35 5.52
C ASP A 69 14.86 14.95 6.85
N LEU A 70 16.18 14.90 7.08
CA LEU A 70 16.80 15.29 8.35
C LEU A 70 16.58 16.76 8.70
N ASN A 71 16.47 17.63 7.68
CA ASN A 71 16.36 19.07 7.88
C ASN A 71 14.93 19.56 8.08
N THR A 72 13.92 18.77 7.71
CA THR A 72 12.50 19.19 7.82
C THR A 72 11.69 18.36 8.80
N ALA A 73 12.15 17.15 9.14
CA ALA A 73 11.39 16.26 10.02
C ALA A 73 11.23 16.80 11.45
N SER A 74 10.10 16.45 12.06
CA SER A 74 9.88 16.63 13.49
C SER A 74 10.59 15.55 14.29
N TRP A 75 10.86 15.82 15.58
CA TRP A 75 11.41 14.80 16.48
C TRP A 75 10.47 13.59 16.63
N THR A 76 9.15 13.79 16.51
CA THR A 76 8.14 12.72 16.56
C THR A 76 8.23 11.76 15.38
N LEU A 77 8.68 12.23 14.21
CA LEU A 77 8.94 11.37 13.06
C LEU A 77 10.32 10.69 13.19
N LEU A 78 11.33 11.46 13.60
CA LEU A 78 12.71 10.96 13.76
C LEU A 78 12.82 9.82 14.79
N ARG A 79 12.02 9.80 15.86
CA ARG A 79 12.05 8.72 16.87
C ARG A 79 11.62 7.34 16.35
N TYR A 80 11.09 7.26 15.14
CA TYR A 80 10.75 6.01 14.47
C TYR A 80 11.77 5.61 13.39
N VAL A 81 12.84 6.38 13.23
CA VAL A 81 13.98 6.00 12.37
C VAL A 81 14.82 4.97 13.12
N SER A 82 15.28 3.94 12.39
CA SER A 82 16.07 2.85 12.97
C SER A 82 17.28 3.39 13.74
N GLY A 83 17.46 2.92 14.98
CA GLY A 83 18.54 3.35 15.87
C GLY A 83 18.34 4.70 16.57
N ILE A 84 17.28 5.47 16.24
CA ILE A 84 17.03 6.80 16.83
C ILE A 84 16.00 6.69 17.96
N SER A 85 16.44 6.96 19.19
CA SER A 85 15.54 7.09 20.34
C SER A 85 14.83 8.45 20.37
N GLU A 86 13.78 8.59 21.19
CA GLU A 86 13.12 9.89 21.42
C GLU A 86 14.11 10.98 21.89
N ARG A 87 15.01 10.65 22.81
CA ARG A 87 16.04 11.58 23.29
C ARG A 87 16.99 12.01 22.16
N THR A 88 17.40 11.06 21.33
CA THR A 88 18.29 11.32 20.20
C THR A 88 17.58 12.17 19.14
N ALA A 89 16.31 11.88 18.84
CA ALA A 89 15.48 12.66 17.92
C ALA A 89 15.33 14.12 18.36
N GLN A 90 15.09 14.37 19.66
CA GLN A 90 15.06 15.71 20.22
C GLN A 90 16.44 16.39 20.13
N SER A 91 17.52 15.65 20.37
CA SER A 91 18.90 16.18 20.26
C SER A 91 19.26 16.56 18.82
N ILE A 92 18.81 15.79 17.82
CA ILE A 92 18.98 16.10 16.39
C ILE A 92 18.27 17.42 16.04
N VAL A 93 17.02 17.58 16.46
CA VAL A 93 16.26 18.82 16.23
C VAL A 93 16.92 20.01 16.92
N SER A 94 17.31 19.86 18.20
CA SER A 94 18.02 20.92 18.93
C SER A 94 19.35 21.29 18.28
N HIS A 95 20.11 20.32 17.77
CA HIS A 95 21.34 20.59 17.03
C HIS A 95 21.03 21.39 15.75
N ARG A 96 20.04 20.96 14.97
CA ARG A 96 19.60 21.67 13.75
C ARG A 96 19.20 23.12 14.03
N ASP A 97 18.46 23.33 15.11
CA ASP A 97 17.93 24.65 15.44
C ASP A 97 19.04 25.61 15.94
N ASN A 98 20.10 25.08 16.58
CA ASN A 98 21.23 25.87 17.09
C ASN A 98 22.38 26.06 16.08
N ASN A 99 22.67 25.04 15.27
CA ASN A 99 23.84 25.01 14.39
C ASN A 99 23.48 25.23 12.91
N GLY A 100 22.18 25.22 12.59
CA GLY A 100 21.67 25.32 11.23
C GLY A 100 21.43 23.97 10.57
N LYS A 101 21.15 23.99 9.26
CA LYS A 101 20.81 22.79 8.48
C LYS A 101 22.02 21.87 8.35
N PHE A 102 21.77 20.56 8.41
CA PHE A 102 22.74 19.54 8.05
C PHE A 102 23.01 19.59 6.54
N VAL A 103 24.28 19.60 6.18
CA VAL A 103 24.77 19.58 4.79
C VAL A 103 25.40 18.24 4.41
N SER A 104 25.70 17.38 5.41
CA SER A 104 26.15 16.01 5.20
C SER A 104 25.68 15.09 6.31
N ARG A 105 25.43 13.81 5.99
CA ARG A 105 25.07 12.79 6.99
C ARG A 105 26.12 12.67 8.09
N GLN A 106 27.40 12.86 7.77
CA GLN A 106 28.49 12.69 8.72
C GLN A 106 28.37 13.62 9.95
N GLN A 107 27.73 14.79 9.78
CA GLN A 107 27.47 15.73 10.86
C GLN A 107 26.53 15.19 11.94
N LEU A 108 25.80 14.09 11.67
CA LEU A 108 25.03 13.39 12.70
C LEU A 108 25.89 12.93 13.87
N LEU A 109 27.17 12.60 13.65
CA LEU A 109 28.10 12.21 14.71
C LEU A 109 28.44 13.34 15.68
N GLU A 110 28.18 14.60 15.29
CA GLU A 110 28.35 15.78 16.14
C GLU A 110 27.14 15.97 17.08
N VAL A 111 26.05 15.23 16.87
CA VAL A 111 24.85 15.29 17.70
C VAL A 111 25.04 14.47 18.97
N SER A 112 24.79 15.08 20.13
CA SER A 112 24.83 14.40 21.42
C SER A 112 23.92 13.17 21.43
N GLY A 113 24.49 12.01 21.72
CA GLY A 113 23.76 10.73 21.78
C GLY A 113 23.70 9.96 20.45
N VAL A 114 24.31 10.48 19.38
CA VAL A 114 24.52 9.73 18.13
C VAL A 114 25.95 9.21 18.10
N GLY A 115 26.13 7.93 18.45
CA GLY A 115 27.41 7.24 18.32
C GLY A 115 27.58 6.56 16.94
N PRO A 116 28.74 5.95 16.68
CA PRO A 116 29.01 5.24 15.42
C PRO A 116 27.95 4.17 15.07
N LYS A 117 27.50 3.39 16.07
CA LYS A 117 26.44 2.38 15.87
C LYS A 117 25.09 3.01 15.53
N THR A 118 24.71 4.08 16.23
CA THR A 118 23.46 4.81 15.95
C THR A 118 23.49 5.38 14.54
N PHE A 119 24.64 5.94 14.13
CA PHE A 119 24.84 6.44 12.79
C PHE A 119 24.70 5.33 11.74
N GLU A 120 25.37 4.19 11.93
CA GLU A 120 25.28 3.03 11.04
C GLU A 120 23.84 2.51 10.87
N GLN A 121 23.05 2.47 11.95
CA GLN A 121 21.65 2.02 11.86
C GLN A 121 20.73 3.05 11.19
N ALA A 122 20.99 4.35 11.40
CA ALA A 122 20.07 5.41 10.97
C ALA A 122 20.38 6.02 9.59
N ALA A 123 21.67 6.08 9.20
CA ALA A 123 22.13 6.93 8.12
C ALA A 123 21.48 6.61 6.76
N GLY A 124 21.15 5.35 6.50
CA GLY A 124 20.49 4.92 5.24
C GLY A 124 19.05 5.43 5.10
N PHE A 125 18.40 5.73 6.22
CA PHE A 125 17.00 6.18 6.26
C PHE A 125 16.85 7.70 6.35
N LEU A 126 17.95 8.41 6.65
CA LEU A 126 17.98 9.87 6.79
C LEU A 126 18.48 10.53 5.51
N ARG A 127 17.70 11.44 4.93
CA ARG A 127 18.03 12.12 3.67
C ARG A 127 18.34 13.58 3.89
N ILE A 128 19.26 14.11 3.08
CA ILE A 128 19.59 15.54 3.03
C ILE A 128 19.44 16.01 1.59
N ARG A 129 18.42 16.84 1.33
CA ARG A 129 18.22 17.45 0.02
C ARG A 129 19.13 18.68 -0.12
N GLY A 130 19.88 18.75 -1.23
CA GLY A 130 20.82 19.84 -1.47
C GLY A 130 22.04 19.83 -0.55
N GLY A 131 22.42 18.65 -0.03
CA GLY A 131 23.66 18.46 0.72
C GLY A 131 24.90 18.54 -0.18
N VAL A 132 26.09 18.51 0.45
CA VAL A 132 27.38 18.52 -0.26
C VAL A 132 27.58 17.25 -1.09
N ASN A 133 27.18 16.10 -0.55
CA ASN A 133 27.23 14.84 -1.27
C ASN A 133 25.85 14.54 -1.89
N PRO A 134 25.74 14.40 -3.22
CA PRO A 134 24.50 14.04 -3.90
C PRO A 134 23.87 12.73 -3.37
N LEU A 135 24.70 11.79 -2.90
CA LEU A 135 24.26 10.49 -2.38
C LEU A 135 23.49 10.61 -1.06
N ASP A 136 23.65 11.71 -0.30
CA ASP A 136 22.90 11.95 0.94
C ASP A 136 21.40 12.15 0.68
N SER A 137 21.01 12.41 -0.57
CA SER A 137 19.60 12.50 -1.00
C SER A 137 18.96 11.15 -1.35
N THR A 138 19.74 10.07 -1.33
CA THR A 138 19.33 8.71 -1.74
C THR A 138 19.19 7.77 -0.55
N ALA A 139 18.66 6.57 -0.73
CA ALA A 139 18.70 5.51 0.29
C ALA A 139 20.04 4.74 0.35
N VAL A 140 21.03 5.09 -0.49
CA VAL A 140 22.34 4.45 -0.46
C VAL A 140 23.01 4.74 0.88
N HIS A 141 23.40 3.68 1.60
CA HIS A 141 24.04 3.81 2.89
C HIS A 141 25.48 4.34 2.73
N PRO A 142 26.00 5.20 3.64
CA PRO A 142 27.37 5.75 3.55
C PRO A 142 28.48 4.70 3.44
N GLU A 143 28.29 3.50 4.00
CA GLU A 143 29.26 2.39 3.85
C GLU A 143 29.48 1.99 2.38
N SER A 144 28.47 2.24 1.53
CA SER A 144 28.47 1.88 0.12
C SER A 144 28.91 3.03 -0.79
N TYR A 145 29.29 4.20 -0.25
CA TYR A 145 29.68 5.35 -1.09
C TYR A 145 30.90 5.06 -1.94
N ARG A 146 31.89 4.34 -1.39
CA ARG A 146 33.07 3.88 -2.12
C ARG A 146 32.71 3.03 -3.35
N VAL A 147 31.65 2.23 -3.26
CA VAL A 147 31.18 1.38 -4.37
C VAL A 147 30.58 2.27 -5.47
N VAL A 148 29.78 3.27 -5.09
CA VAL A 148 29.20 4.22 -6.05
C VAL A 148 30.29 5.05 -6.73
N GLU A 149 31.33 5.46 -6.01
CA GLU A 149 32.50 6.14 -6.57
C GLU A 149 33.23 5.26 -7.60
N GLN A 150 33.38 3.96 -7.32
CA GLN A 150 33.95 3.00 -8.27
C GLN A 150 33.08 2.83 -9.51
N ILE A 151 31.76 2.77 -9.35
CA ILE A 151 30.80 2.72 -10.48
C ILE A 151 30.94 3.97 -11.35
N ALA A 152 30.92 5.16 -10.74
CA ALA A 152 31.05 6.43 -11.44
C ALA A 152 32.40 6.52 -12.19
N SER A 153 33.49 6.09 -11.55
CA SER A 153 34.83 6.05 -12.15
C SER A 153 34.92 5.06 -13.32
N ALA A 154 34.26 3.90 -13.24
CA ALA A 154 34.24 2.91 -14.30
C ALA A 154 33.47 3.40 -15.54
N ILE A 155 32.42 4.21 -15.34
CA ILE A 155 31.67 4.84 -16.43
C ILE A 155 32.42 6.06 -16.99
N GLY A 156 33.24 6.73 -16.17
CA GLY A 156 33.93 7.97 -16.51
C GLY A 156 33.04 9.20 -16.40
N THR A 157 32.03 9.18 -15.51
CA THR A 157 31.04 10.25 -15.35
C THR A 157 30.96 10.66 -13.87
N PRO A 158 30.82 11.97 -13.54
CA PRO A 158 30.59 12.42 -12.17
C PRO A 158 29.33 11.80 -11.55
N ILE A 159 29.33 11.59 -10.23
CA ILE A 159 28.20 10.95 -9.50
C ILE A 159 26.87 11.67 -9.76
N GLU A 160 26.88 13.00 -9.79
CA GLU A 160 25.69 13.81 -10.07
C GLU A 160 25.04 13.49 -11.41
N ASP A 161 25.86 13.27 -12.44
CA ASP A 161 25.39 12.99 -13.79
C ASP A 161 24.93 11.54 -13.95
N VAL A 162 25.51 10.62 -13.16
CA VAL A 162 25.04 9.22 -13.05
C VAL A 162 23.63 9.18 -12.43
N ILE A 163 23.41 9.96 -11.38
CA ILE A 163 22.09 10.09 -10.70
C ILE A 163 21.04 10.69 -11.65
N LYS A 164 21.42 11.69 -12.45
CA LYS A 164 20.51 12.35 -13.41
C LYS A 164 20.20 11.48 -14.64
N ASN A 165 21.10 10.56 -15.02
CA ASN A 165 20.99 9.75 -16.24
C ASN A 165 20.99 8.24 -15.94
N PRO A 166 19.84 7.65 -15.61
CA PRO A 166 19.72 6.23 -15.26
C PRO A 166 20.22 5.25 -16.34
N GLN A 167 20.26 5.68 -17.60
CA GLN A 167 20.73 4.86 -18.73
C GLN A 167 22.22 4.53 -18.65
N LEU A 168 23.02 5.38 -17.99
CA LEU A 168 24.46 5.15 -17.84
C LEU A 168 24.77 3.92 -16.98
N LEU A 169 23.84 3.55 -16.08
CA LEU A 169 23.96 2.40 -15.18
C LEU A 169 23.87 1.05 -15.91
N GLU A 170 23.41 1.02 -17.17
CA GLU A 170 23.40 -0.20 -17.98
C GLU A 170 24.80 -0.64 -18.42
N LYS A 171 25.77 0.30 -18.46
CA LYS A 171 27.16 0.05 -18.85
C LYS A 171 28.02 -0.51 -17.72
N VAL A 172 27.45 -0.68 -16.52
CA VAL A 172 28.19 -1.11 -15.33
C VAL A 172 28.53 -2.59 -15.40
N ASP A 173 29.83 -2.89 -15.41
CA ASP A 173 30.32 -4.26 -15.25
C ASP A 173 30.22 -4.68 -13.78
N ARG A 174 29.17 -5.46 -13.48
CA ARG A 174 28.85 -5.94 -12.13
C ARG A 174 29.93 -6.88 -11.57
N SER A 175 30.75 -7.50 -12.42
CA SER A 175 31.75 -8.49 -12.00
C SER A 175 32.98 -7.88 -11.33
N ARG A 176 33.22 -6.57 -11.52
CA ARG A 176 34.41 -5.87 -11.02
C ARG A 176 34.22 -5.21 -9.66
N LEU A 177 33.04 -5.33 -9.07
CA LEU A 177 32.68 -4.69 -7.80
C LEU A 177 32.69 -5.73 -6.68
N ASP A 178 33.41 -5.42 -5.60
CA ASP A 178 33.56 -6.29 -4.43
C ASP A 178 32.37 -6.11 -3.46
N VAL A 179 31.16 -6.42 -3.95
CA VAL A 179 29.90 -6.25 -3.20
C VAL A 179 28.96 -7.41 -3.49
N GLY A 180 28.19 -7.82 -2.48
CA GLY A 180 27.12 -8.82 -2.65
C GLY A 180 26.10 -8.41 -3.72
N SER A 181 25.58 -9.40 -4.47
CA SER A 181 24.68 -9.14 -5.61
C SER A 181 23.39 -8.41 -5.22
N PHE A 182 22.85 -8.67 -4.03
CA PHE A 182 21.65 -7.98 -3.52
C PHE A 182 21.92 -6.49 -3.27
N THR A 183 22.96 -6.18 -2.48
CA THR A 183 23.35 -4.80 -2.18
C THR A 183 23.68 -4.02 -3.45
N LEU A 184 24.36 -4.64 -4.42
CA LEU A 184 24.64 -4.00 -5.70
C LEU A 184 23.35 -3.71 -6.48
N ASN A 185 22.40 -4.65 -6.52
CA ASN A 185 21.11 -4.41 -7.18
C ASN A 185 20.35 -3.27 -6.51
N ASP A 186 20.32 -3.23 -5.18
CA ASP A 186 19.64 -2.17 -4.41
C ASP A 186 20.27 -0.80 -4.70
N ILE A 187 21.61 -0.71 -4.70
CA ILE A 187 22.33 0.52 -5.06
C ILE A 187 21.97 0.96 -6.49
N LEU A 188 21.96 0.03 -7.45
CA LEU A 188 21.64 0.37 -8.85
C LEU A 188 20.17 0.79 -9.01
N GLU A 189 19.23 0.17 -8.31
CA GLU A 189 17.83 0.57 -8.32
C GLU A 189 17.63 1.95 -7.68
N GLU A 190 18.32 2.23 -6.58
CA GLU A 190 18.28 3.51 -5.90
C GLU A 190 18.90 4.61 -6.77
N LEU A 191 20.04 4.38 -7.42
CA LEU A 191 20.65 5.33 -8.35
C LEU A 191 19.77 5.60 -9.59
N ARG A 192 18.98 4.62 -10.03
CA ARG A 192 18.00 4.81 -11.13
C ARG A 192 16.84 5.71 -10.72
N LYS A 193 16.42 5.65 -9.45
CA LYS A 193 15.31 6.43 -8.90
C LYS A 193 15.66 6.96 -7.50
N PRO A 194 16.51 7.99 -7.43
CA PRO A 194 17.05 8.50 -6.17
C PRO A 194 15.95 8.98 -5.24
N GLY A 195 15.94 8.50 -4.00
CA GLY A 195 15.01 8.92 -2.96
C GLY A 195 13.55 8.67 -3.33
N ARG A 196 13.27 7.63 -4.12
CA ARG A 196 11.93 7.30 -4.59
C ARG A 196 11.00 7.10 -3.41
N ASP A 197 9.94 7.91 -3.36
CA ASP A 197 8.86 7.70 -2.43
C ASP A 197 8.13 6.39 -2.77
N PRO A 198 8.05 5.41 -1.86
CA PRO A 198 7.35 4.15 -2.09
C PRO A 198 5.82 4.30 -2.05
N ARG A 199 5.30 5.45 -1.62
CA ARG A 199 3.86 5.71 -1.51
C ARG A 199 3.23 5.88 -2.90
N GLU A 200 1.96 5.54 -2.98
CA GLU A 200 1.16 5.80 -4.18
C GLU A 200 1.04 7.32 -4.39
N LYS A 201 1.02 7.74 -5.66
CA LYS A 201 0.80 9.15 -5.97
C LYS A 201 -0.64 9.51 -5.64
N PHE A 202 -0.83 10.58 -4.88
CA PHE A 202 -2.15 11.12 -4.63
C PHE A 202 -2.78 11.61 -5.93
N VAL A 203 -3.99 11.13 -6.22
CA VAL A 203 -4.84 11.62 -7.31
C VAL A 203 -6.05 12.24 -6.64
N ALA A 204 -6.23 13.54 -6.82
CA ALA A 204 -7.44 14.19 -6.34
C ALA A 204 -8.64 13.66 -7.16
N PRO A 205 -9.75 13.28 -6.52
CA PRO A 205 -10.97 12.97 -7.24
C PRO A 205 -11.44 14.22 -7.99
N SER A 206 -11.68 14.08 -9.30
CA SER A 206 -12.26 15.15 -10.11
C SER A 206 -13.77 14.95 -10.14
N PHE A 207 -14.51 15.71 -9.34
CA PHE A 207 -15.97 15.74 -9.49
C PHE A 207 -16.35 16.51 -10.75
N ALA A 208 -17.48 16.17 -11.36
CA ALA A 208 -17.96 16.89 -12.53
C ALA A 208 -18.36 18.32 -12.14
N GLU A 209 -17.83 19.33 -12.84
CA GLU A 209 -18.18 20.73 -12.59
C GLU A 209 -19.69 20.94 -12.80
N GLY A 210 -20.36 21.51 -11.79
CA GLY A 210 -21.79 21.85 -11.83
C GLY A 210 -22.73 20.80 -11.25
N VAL A 211 -22.23 19.69 -10.68
CA VAL A 211 -23.03 18.70 -9.96
C VAL A 211 -22.68 18.76 -8.48
N ASN A 212 -23.44 19.54 -7.70
CA ASN A 212 -23.20 19.69 -6.25
C ASN A 212 -24.37 19.20 -5.41
N GLU A 213 -25.58 19.17 -5.98
CA GLU A 213 -26.78 18.74 -5.29
C GLU A 213 -27.39 17.50 -5.95
N LEU A 214 -28.22 16.77 -5.18
CA LEU A 214 -28.95 15.61 -5.68
C LEU A 214 -29.88 15.94 -6.87
N SER A 215 -30.34 17.19 -6.93
CA SER A 215 -31.18 17.75 -8.01
C SER A 215 -30.44 17.88 -9.35
N ASP A 216 -29.11 17.98 -9.32
CA ASP A 216 -28.28 18.10 -10.53
C ASP A 216 -28.03 16.73 -11.20
N LEU A 217 -28.31 15.63 -10.49
CA LEU A 217 -28.09 14.29 -10.99
C LEU A 217 -29.19 13.85 -11.97
N GLN A 218 -28.77 13.51 -13.18
CA GLN A 218 -29.64 12.91 -14.19
C GLN A 218 -29.25 11.46 -14.47
N GLU A 219 -30.26 10.63 -14.73
CA GLU A 219 -30.05 9.25 -15.16
C GLU A 219 -29.18 9.20 -16.42
N GLY A 220 -28.17 8.33 -16.41
CA GLY A 220 -27.24 8.16 -17.51
C GLY A 220 -25.97 8.99 -17.43
N MET A 221 -25.87 9.97 -16.51
CA MET A 221 -24.64 10.73 -16.28
C MET A 221 -23.49 9.81 -15.85
N VAL A 222 -22.29 10.12 -16.34
CA VAL A 222 -21.05 9.43 -15.96
C VAL A 222 -20.22 10.38 -15.12
N LEU A 223 -19.98 9.98 -13.88
CA LEU A 223 -19.27 10.79 -12.89
C LEU A 223 -18.09 10.00 -12.36
N GLU A 224 -17.03 10.70 -11.96
CA GLU A 224 -15.99 10.14 -11.11
C GLU A 224 -16.42 10.31 -9.66
N GLY A 225 -16.24 9.24 -8.87
CA GLY A 225 -16.57 9.24 -7.45
C GLY A 225 -15.57 8.41 -6.65
N VAL A 226 -15.57 8.59 -5.34
CA VAL A 226 -14.68 7.89 -4.41
C VAL A 226 -15.46 6.86 -3.62
N VAL A 227 -14.97 5.63 -3.57
CA VAL A 227 -15.57 4.58 -2.73
C VAL A 227 -15.41 4.94 -1.26
N THR A 228 -16.49 5.26 -0.56
CA THR A 228 -16.48 5.61 0.86
C THR A 228 -16.44 4.35 1.75
N ASN A 229 -17.23 3.33 1.38
CA ASN A 229 -17.36 2.12 2.16
C ASN A 229 -17.68 0.91 1.26
N VAL A 230 -17.19 -0.27 1.64
CA VAL A 230 -17.46 -1.53 0.95
C VAL A 230 -18.19 -2.47 1.90
N THR A 231 -19.33 -3.00 1.46
CA THR A 231 -20.18 -3.91 2.23
C THR A 231 -20.37 -5.22 1.48
N LYS A 232 -21.00 -6.22 2.10
CA LYS A 232 -21.24 -7.53 1.47
C LYS A 232 -22.17 -7.46 0.25
N PHE A 233 -23.05 -6.46 0.17
CA PHE A 233 -24.06 -6.34 -0.89
C PHE A 233 -23.71 -5.29 -1.96
N GLY A 234 -22.61 -4.56 -1.78
CA GLY A 234 -22.23 -3.50 -2.70
C GLY A 234 -21.20 -2.53 -2.11
N ALA A 235 -20.95 -1.45 -2.84
CA ALA A 235 -20.05 -0.38 -2.42
C ALA A 235 -20.78 0.97 -2.44
N PHE A 236 -20.47 1.82 -1.46
CA PHE A 236 -20.92 3.19 -1.40
C PHE A 236 -19.88 4.08 -2.06
N VAL A 237 -20.34 4.97 -2.94
CA VAL A 237 -19.50 5.87 -3.73
C VAL A 237 -20.03 7.29 -3.57
N ASP A 238 -19.15 8.18 -3.13
CA ASP A 238 -19.41 9.61 -3.10
C ASP A 238 -19.10 10.22 -4.47
N VAL A 239 -20.10 10.86 -5.08
CA VAL A 239 -20.00 11.55 -6.38
C VAL A 239 -20.02 13.07 -6.23
N GLY A 240 -19.90 13.60 -5.01
CA GLY A 240 -19.79 15.03 -4.75
C GLY A 240 -21.12 15.74 -4.42
N VAL A 241 -22.20 14.99 -4.17
CA VAL A 241 -23.56 15.55 -3.92
C VAL A 241 -24.01 15.45 -2.46
N HIS A 242 -23.06 15.34 -1.53
CA HIS A 242 -23.28 15.17 -0.07
C HIS A 242 -24.07 13.91 0.34
N GLN A 243 -24.37 13.02 -0.60
CA GLN A 243 -25.08 11.77 -0.38
C GLN A 243 -24.40 10.64 -1.14
N ASP A 244 -24.03 9.58 -0.43
CA ASP A 244 -23.41 8.41 -1.04
C ASP A 244 -24.39 7.66 -1.93
N GLY A 245 -23.95 7.30 -3.13
CA GLY A 245 -24.66 6.39 -4.01
C GLY A 245 -24.25 4.94 -3.80
N LEU A 246 -25.21 4.02 -3.94
CA LEU A 246 -24.97 2.60 -3.80
C LEU A 246 -24.72 1.95 -5.16
N VAL A 247 -23.57 1.30 -5.30
CA VAL A 247 -23.29 0.35 -6.37
C VAL A 247 -23.56 -1.06 -5.85
N HIS A 248 -24.64 -1.68 -6.32
CA HIS A 248 -24.96 -3.05 -5.93
C HIS A 248 -23.91 -4.04 -6.44
N ILE A 249 -23.73 -5.19 -5.77
CA ILE A 249 -22.72 -6.20 -6.14
C ILE A 249 -22.79 -6.63 -7.62
N SER A 250 -23.99 -6.69 -8.19
CA SER A 250 -24.23 -7.05 -9.60
C SER A 250 -23.82 -5.96 -10.60
N GLU A 251 -23.66 -4.72 -10.14
CA GLU A 251 -23.31 -3.54 -10.92
C GLU A 251 -21.84 -3.12 -10.72
N LEU A 252 -21.06 -3.87 -9.92
CA LEU A 252 -19.62 -3.62 -9.69
C LEU A 252 -18.74 -4.04 -10.89
N SER A 253 -19.07 -5.14 -11.58
CA SER A 253 -18.28 -5.62 -12.73
C SER A 253 -19.09 -6.52 -13.65
N ASN A 254 -18.61 -6.73 -14.88
CA ASN A 254 -19.12 -7.75 -15.80
C ASN A 254 -18.84 -9.20 -15.37
N LYS A 255 -17.91 -9.43 -14.44
CA LYS A 255 -17.61 -10.76 -13.90
C LYS A 255 -18.44 -11.04 -12.65
N PHE A 256 -18.70 -12.33 -12.39
CA PHE A 256 -19.35 -12.74 -11.15
C PHE A 256 -18.38 -12.57 -9.98
N ILE A 257 -18.67 -11.63 -9.09
CA ILE A 257 -17.89 -11.33 -7.89
C ILE A 257 -18.62 -11.92 -6.69
N LYS A 258 -17.92 -12.70 -5.85
CA LYS A 258 -18.49 -13.23 -4.61
C LYS A 258 -18.37 -12.24 -3.45
N ASP A 259 -17.29 -11.47 -3.41
CA ASP A 259 -17.04 -10.47 -2.37
C ASP A 259 -16.69 -9.11 -3.03
N PRO A 260 -17.46 -8.04 -2.79
CA PRO A 260 -17.18 -6.70 -3.30
C PRO A 260 -15.74 -6.19 -3.04
N HIS A 261 -15.08 -6.66 -1.99
CA HIS A 261 -13.68 -6.30 -1.67
C HIS A 261 -12.67 -6.78 -2.71
N GLU A 262 -13.02 -7.76 -3.54
CA GLU A 262 -12.17 -8.21 -4.65
C GLU A 262 -12.18 -7.20 -5.82
N ALA A 263 -13.26 -6.43 -5.95
CA ALA A 263 -13.47 -5.54 -7.09
C ALA A 263 -13.11 -4.09 -6.77
N VAL A 264 -13.45 -3.62 -5.56
CA VAL A 264 -13.23 -2.24 -5.13
C VAL A 264 -12.65 -2.16 -3.73
N LYS A 265 -11.86 -1.11 -3.48
CA LYS A 265 -11.30 -0.78 -2.16
C LYS A 265 -11.86 0.56 -1.69
N THR A 266 -11.96 0.74 -0.37
CA THR A 266 -12.25 2.04 0.22
C THR A 266 -11.18 3.06 -0.17
N GLY A 267 -11.60 4.27 -0.54
CA GLY A 267 -10.76 5.33 -1.07
C GLY A 267 -10.42 5.23 -2.56
N GLN A 268 -10.87 4.19 -3.26
CA GLN A 268 -10.62 4.05 -4.70
C GLN A 268 -11.47 5.04 -5.50
N ILE A 269 -10.85 5.73 -6.46
CA ILE A 269 -11.56 6.56 -7.44
C ILE A 269 -12.10 5.65 -8.54
N VAL A 270 -13.41 5.71 -8.78
CA VAL A 270 -14.12 4.90 -9.77
C VAL A 270 -14.97 5.79 -10.66
N LYS A 271 -15.11 5.41 -11.94
CA LYS A 271 -16.12 5.98 -12.82
C LYS A 271 -17.42 5.22 -12.63
N VAL A 272 -18.50 5.95 -12.37
CA VAL A 272 -19.83 5.42 -12.12
C VAL A 272 -20.83 6.08 -13.05
N LYS A 273 -21.83 5.31 -13.45
CA LYS A 273 -22.99 5.80 -14.19
C LYS A 273 -24.19 5.86 -13.26
N VAL A 274 -24.91 6.97 -13.29
CA VAL A 274 -26.16 7.14 -12.53
C VAL A 274 -27.26 6.31 -13.18
N LEU A 275 -27.80 5.34 -12.44
CA LEU A 275 -28.96 4.55 -12.88
C LEU A 275 -30.27 5.23 -12.51
N GLY A 276 -30.30 5.91 -11.37
CA GLY A 276 -31.48 6.54 -10.80
C GLY A 276 -31.11 7.37 -9.58
N ALA A 277 -31.73 8.53 -9.43
CA ALA A 277 -31.63 9.38 -8.25
C ALA A 277 -33.04 9.72 -7.78
N ASP A 278 -33.36 9.38 -6.53
CA ASP A 278 -34.65 9.68 -5.91
C ASP A 278 -34.45 10.72 -4.81
N GLU A 279 -34.95 11.93 -5.06
CA GLU A 279 -34.87 13.07 -4.16
C GLU A 279 -35.69 12.89 -2.88
N LYS A 280 -36.81 12.16 -2.95
CA LYS A 280 -37.69 11.91 -1.80
C LYS A 280 -37.06 10.95 -0.80
N THR A 281 -36.41 9.91 -1.32
CA THR A 281 -35.77 8.88 -0.48
C THR A 281 -34.28 9.13 -0.23
N ARG A 282 -33.71 10.18 -0.86
CA ARG A 282 -32.26 10.52 -0.84
C ARG A 282 -31.38 9.33 -1.22
N ARG A 283 -31.80 8.57 -2.23
CA ARG A 283 -31.09 7.37 -2.70
C ARG A 283 -30.58 7.59 -4.12
N ILE A 284 -29.31 7.26 -4.32
CA ILE A 284 -28.66 7.29 -5.63
C ILE A 284 -28.22 5.86 -5.95
N SER A 285 -28.67 5.34 -7.09
CA SER A 285 -28.26 4.03 -7.60
C SER A 285 -27.20 4.22 -8.67
N LEU A 286 -26.05 3.60 -8.49
CA LEU A 286 -24.88 3.76 -9.35
C LEU A 286 -24.46 2.42 -9.97
N SER A 287 -23.82 2.46 -11.14
CA SER A 287 -23.25 1.29 -11.80
C SER A 287 -21.84 1.57 -12.32
N ILE A 288 -20.90 0.68 -12.01
CA ILE A 288 -19.54 0.68 -12.60
C ILE A 288 -19.57 -0.14 -13.90
N LYS A 289 -20.33 -1.23 -13.90
CA LYS A 289 -20.44 -2.20 -14.99
C LYS A 289 -20.90 -1.59 -16.31
N GLN A 290 -21.85 -0.66 -16.31
CA GLN A 290 -22.38 -0.07 -17.55
C GLN A 290 -21.37 0.77 -18.34
N LEU A 291 -20.19 1.04 -17.78
CA LEU A 291 -19.09 1.75 -18.44
C LEU A 291 -18.02 0.78 -18.99
N GLU A 292 -17.98 -0.44 -18.48
CA GLU A 292 -17.14 -1.49 -19.05
C GLU A 292 -17.81 -2.03 -20.32
N ALA A 293 -17.17 -1.83 -21.48
CA ALA A 293 -17.67 -2.33 -22.76
C ALA A 293 -18.07 -3.82 -22.63
N PRO A 294 -19.26 -4.22 -23.15
CA PRO A 294 -19.73 -5.57 -22.96
C PRO A 294 -18.74 -6.55 -23.60
N ALA A 295 -18.21 -7.47 -22.78
CA ALA A 295 -17.63 -8.69 -23.31
C ALA A 295 -18.71 -9.35 -24.18
N GLY A 296 -18.42 -9.51 -25.48
CA GLY A 296 -19.39 -9.82 -26.52
C GLY A 296 -20.33 -10.99 -26.21
N PRO A 297 -21.51 -11.03 -26.85
CA PRO A 297 -22.56 -11.97 -26.51
C PRO A 297 -22.10 -13.42 -26.72
N LYS A 298 -22.15 -14.23 -25.64
CA LYS A 298 -22.09 -15.68 -25.72
C LYS A 298 -23.33 -16.17 -26.47
N VAL A 299 -23.14 -16.58 -27.71
CA VAL A 299 -24.16 -17.25 -28.53
C VAL A 299 -24.60 -18.52 -27.80
N LYS A 300 -25.87 -18.54 -27.37
CA LYS A 300 -26.57 -19.75 -26.94
C LYS A 300 -26.88 -20.57 -28.19
N ASN A 301 -26.09 -21.61 -28.47
CA ASN A 301 -26.49 -22.63 -29.44
C ASN A 301 -27.57 -23.50 -28.78
N GLY A 302 -28.82 -23.15 -29.07
CA GLY A 302 -29.99 -23.99 -28.85
C GLY A 302 -29.97 -25.21 -29.77
N SER A 303 -30.36 -26.33 -29.19
CA SER A 303 -30.64 -27.62 -29.80
C SER A 303 -31.64 -27.55 -30.97
N ALA A 304 -31.34 -28.25 -32.05
CA ALA A 304 -32.36 -28.75 -32.98
C ALA A 304 -32.06 -30.21 -33.34
N THR A 305 -33.02 -31.06 -33.01
CA THR A 305 -33.20 -32.47 -33.37
C THR A 305 -33.40 -32.66 -34.87
N ALA A 306 -32.76 -33.68 -35.47
CA ALA A 306 -33.34 -34.46 -36.56
C ALA A 306 -32.65 -35.82 -36.71
N SER A 307 -33.48 -36.82 -36.91
CA SER A 307 -33.30 -38.27 -37.02
C SER A 307 -32.51 -38.77 -38.24
N GLY A 308 -31.91 -39.96 -38.13
CA GLY A 308 -31.74 -40.85 -39.30
C GLY A 308 -30.60 -41.87 -39.24
N SER A 309 -30.95 -43.11 -38.90
CA SER A 309 -30.45 -44.38 -39.50
C SER A 309 -29.02 -44.88 -39.22
N ALA A 310 -28.97 -46.07 -38.59
CA ALA A 310 -27.87 -47.03 -38.67
C ALA A 310 -27.77 -47.64 -40.10
N PRO A 311 -26.64 -48.27 -40.51
CA PRO A 311 -26.45 -49.67 -40.12
C PRO A 311 -24.99 -50.18 -39.98
N ASN A 312 -24.91 -51.27 -39.22
CA ASN A 312 -24.04 -52.45 -39.34
C ASN A 312 -22.53 -52.45 -38.98
N ARG A 313 -22.20 -53.54 -38.27
CA ARG A 313 -20.91 -54.02 -37.74
C ARG A 313 -20.20 -54.90 -38.80
N PRO A 314 -18.89 -55.25 -38.69
CA PRO A 314 -18.42 -56.31 -37.76
C PRO A 314 -17.02 -56.03 -37.15
N ALA A 315 -16.78 -56.31 -35.85
CA ALA A 315 -16.21 -57.53 -35.26
C ALA A 315 -14.69 -57.76 -35.50
N GLY A 316 -13.94 -57.83 -34.38
CA GLY A 316 -12.50 -58.10 -34.25
C GLY A 316 -11.90 -57.13 -33.23
N GLY A 317 -11.39 -57.48 -32.06
CA GLY A 317 -10.80 -58.72 -31.59
C GLY A 317 -9.36 -58.42 -31.16
N ALA A 318 -9.13 -57.93 -29.93
CA ALA A 318 -7.83 -58.03 -29.23
C ALA A 318 -7.92 -57.46 -27.80
N LYS A 319 -7.55 -58.29 -26.82
CA LYS A 319 -7.22 -57.94 -25.42
C LYS A 319 -5.94 -57.08 -25.37
N PRO A 320 -5.80 -56.17 -24.39
CA PRO A 320 -4.51 -55.82 -23.81
C PRO A 320 -4.32 -56.48 -22.41
N PRO A 321 -3.07 -56.78 -22.02
CA PRO A 321 -2.75 -57.41 -20.74
C PRO A 321 -2.71 -56.41 -19.57
N ALA A 322 -2.83 -56.98 -18.37
CA ALA A 322 -2.88 -56.31 -17.08
C ALA A 322 -1.60 -55.52 -16.74
N GLY A 323 -1.78 -54.30 -16.24
CA GLY A 323 -0.74 -53.45 -15.66
C GLY A 323 -1.23 -52.73 -14.41
N LYS A 324 -0.68 -53.16 -13.26
CA LYS A 324 -0.55 -52.59 -11.89
C LYS A 324 -1.54 -51.51 -11.37
N PRO A 325 -2.02 -51.63 -10.11
CA PRO A 325 -2.99 -50.70 -9.51
C PRO A 325 -2.40 -49.32 -9.22
N ARG A 326 -3.17 -48.27 -9.56
CA ARG A 326 -2.92 -46.87 -9.13
C ARG A 326 -3.21 -46.71 -7.63
N PRO A 327 -2.49 -45.83 -6.90
CA PRO A 327 -2.81 -45.52 -5.51
C PRO A 327 -4.17 -44.82 -5.40
N ALA A 328 -4.89 -45.11 -4.31
CA ALA A 328 -6.19 -44.51 -3.99
C ALA A 328 -6.10 -42.98 -3.85
N ALA A 329 -7.12 -42.28 -4.33
CA ALA A 329 -7.29 -40.85 -4.14
C ALA A 329 -7.48 -40.51 -2.64
N PRO A 330 -6.98 -39.35 -2.17
CA PRO A 330 -7.20 -38.93 -0.78
C PRO A 330 -8.69 -38.61 -0.53
N ALA A 331 -9.16 -38.97 0.66
CA ALA A 331 -10.53 -38.74 1.11
C ALA A 331 -10.87 -37.24 1.17
N PRO A 332 -12.15 -36.86 0.98
CA PRO A 332 -12.58 -35.46 1.03
C PRO A 332 -12.34 -34.85 2.43
N PRO A 333 -12.12 -33.53 2.53
CA PRO A 333 -11.81 -32.87 3.78
C PRO A 333 -13.00 -32.93 4.76
N GLN A 334 -12.74 -33.45 5.97
CA GLN A 334 -13.72 -33.55 7.05
C GLN A 334 -14.13 -32.17 7.58
N THR A 335 -15.40 -32.05 7.91
CA THR A 335 -16.02 -30.83 8.46
C THR A 335 -15.59 -30.58 9.91
N MET A 336 -15.69 -29.33 10.38
CA MET A 336 -15.34 -28.93 11.76
C MET A 336 -16.14 -29.70 12.83
N GLU A 337 -17.37 -30.11 12.51
CA GLU A 337 -18.22 -30.90 13.41
C GLU A 337 -17.68 -32.33 13.60
N GLU A 338 -17.15 -32.96 12.56
CA GLU A 338 -16.53 -34.30 12.65
C GLU A 338 -15.22 -34.26 13.46
N LYS A 339 -14.47 -33.15 13.40
CA LYS A 339 -13.26 -32.95 14.22
C LYS A 339 -13.58 -32.76 15.70
N LEU A 340 -14.68 -32.06 16.03
CA LEU A 340 -15.12 -31.89 17.41
C LEU A 340 -15.61 -33.21 18.04
N ALA A 341 -16.32 -34.04 17.28
CA ALA A 341 -16.80 -35.35 17.73
C ALA A 341 -15.65 -36.32 18.05
N ALA A 342 -14.55 -36.26 17.28
CA ALA A 342 -13.37 -37.09 17.51
C ALA A 342 -12.54 -36.67 18.76
N LEU A 343 -12.66 -35.41 19.19
CA LEU A 343 -11.96 -34.87 20.38
C LEU A 343 -12.70 -35.16 21.70
N GLY A 344 -14.03 -35.33 21.66
CA GLY A 344 -14.85 -35.59 22.86
C GLY A 344 -14.62 -36.97 23.52
N GLY A 345 -13.99 -37.92 22.83
CA GLY A 345 -13.76 -39.28 23.35
C GLY A 345 -12.50 -39.47 24.19
N LYS A 346 -11.62 -38.46 24.30
CA LYS A 346 -10.28 -38.62 24.90
C LYS A 346 -10.12 -38.09 26.33
N TRP A 347 -11.14 -37.50 26.93
CA TRP A 347 -11.11 -37.12 28.34
C TRP A 347 -12.08 -37.98 29.16
N LYS A 348 -11.60 -39.18 29.55
CA LYS A 348 -12.08 -39.89 30.73
C LYS A 348 -10.96 -39.91 31.77
N THR A 349 -11.16 -39.08 32.78
CA THR A 349 -10.74 -39.22 34.19
C THR A 349 -9.60 -40.20 34.51
N ARG A 350 -8.50 -39.64 35.03
CA ARG A 350 -7.87 -40.11 36.26
C ARG A 350 -7.19 -38.98 37.00
#